data_AF-A0AAQ4EHV7-F1
#
_entry.id   AF-A0AAQ4EHV7-F1
#
_cell.length_a   1.000
_cell.length_b   1.000
_cell.length_c   1.000
_cell.angle_alpha   90.00
_cell.angle_beta   90.00
_cell.angle_gamma   90.00
#
_symmetry.space_group_name_H-M   'P 1'
#
loop_
_entity.id
_entity.type
_entity.pdbx_description
1 polymer ?
#
loop_
_entity_poly.entity_id
_entity_poly.type
_entity_poly.pdbx_seq_one_letter_code
_entity_poly.pdbx_strand_id
1 'polypeptide(L)'
;MRLVKLLSKGEGIRTLLWTFIKSFQALPYVALLIVMLFFIYAVIGMQLFGKISLENEDSAIDRNNNFQTFPQAVLVLFSPTERVVLRPVTASVEWHIARQHTSPSGVCRRSATGESWQEIMLSCLNTEDVRCDKASEEGDQAPCGSDVALIYFISFYILCSFLVRTEAPPT
;
A
#
# COMPACT_ATOMS: atom_id res chain seq x y z
N MET A 1 -3.56 21.56 -18.60
CA MET A 1 -3.85 22.91 -18.07
C MET A 1 -5.03 23.66 -18.72
N ARG A 2 -5.74 23.11 -19.73
CA ARG A 2 -6.96 23.76 -20.31
C ARG A 2 -8.25 23.45 -19.52
N LEU A 3 -8.38 22.25 -18.94
CA LEU A 3 -9.52 21.85 -18.10
C LEU A 3 -9.66 22.67 -16.81
N VAL A 4 -8.54 23.05 -16.18
CA VAL A 4 -8.52 23.85 -14.94
C VAL A 4 -9.17 25.22 -15.13
N LYS A 5 -9.09 25.78 -16.34
CA LYS A 5 -9.67 27.09 -16.70
C LYS A 5 -11.21 27.06 -16.81
N LEU A 6 -11.82 25.89 -17.05
CA LEU A 6 -13.28 25.72 -17.04
C LEU A 6 -13.82 25.60 -15.62
N LEU A 7 -13.07 24.95 -14.73
CA LEU A 7 -13.43 24.77 -13.32
C LEU A 7 -13.30 26.08 -12.51
N SER A 8 -12.40 26.98 -12.91
CA SER A 8 -12.19 28.27 -12.23
C SER A 8 -13.25 29.34 -12.54
N LYS A 9 -14.23 29.06 -13.41
CA LYS A 9 -15.22 30.04 -13.89
C LYS A 9 -16.47 30.13 -13.01
N GLY A 10 -16.72 29.14 -12.14
CA GLY A 10 -17.83 29.14 -11.18
C GLY A 10 -17.38 29.57 -9.78
N GLU A 11 -18.08 30.54 -9.17
CA GLU A 11 -17.81 31.03 -7.81
C GLU A 11 -17.92 29.93 -6.73
N GLY A 12 -18.85 28.98 -6.93
CA GLY A 12 -19.00 27.80 -6.05
C GLY A 12 -17.80 26.86 -6.10
N ILE A 13 -17.22 26.61 -7.28
CA ILE A 13 -16.05 25.72 -7.42
C ILE A 13 -14.81 26.35 -6.79
N ARG A 14 -14.65 27.68 -6.89
CA ARG A 14 -13.55 28.39 -6.20
C ARG A 14 -13.66 28.25 -4.69
N THR A 15 -14.87 28.34 -4.13
CA THR A 15 -15.10 28.16 -2.68
C THR A 15 -14.86 26.71 -2.25
N LEU A 16 -15.27 25.73 -3.06
CA LEU A 16 -14.99 24.31 -2.82
C LEU A 16 -13.50 23.97 -2.91
N LEU A 17 -12.79 24.48 -3.92
CA LEU A 17 -11.34 24.28 -4.04
C LEU A 17 -10.59 24.97 -2.90
N TRP A 18 -11.06 26.14 -2.47
CA TRP A 18 -10.44 26.87 -1.35
C TRP A 18 -10.68 26.17 0.00
N THR A 19 -11.87 25.60 0.22
CA THR A 19 -12.16 24.76 1.40
C THR A 19 -11.42 23.43 1.36
N PHE A 20 -11.26 22.83 0.18
CA PHE A 20 -10.43 21.64 -0.02
C PHE A 20 -8.97 21.91 0.35
N ILE A 21 -8.36 22.99 -0.19
CA ILE A 21 -6.98 23.38 0.12
C ILE A 21 -6.82 23.74 1.60
N LYS A 22 -7.79 24.41 2.22
CA LYS A 22 -7.76 24.72 3.66
C LYS A 22 -7.75 23.44 4.52
N SER A 23 -8.36 22.36 4.04
CA SER A 23 -8.34 21.06 4.72
C SER A 23 -6.97 20.38 4.68
N PHE A 24 -6.14 20.65 3.66
CA PHE A 24 -4.76 20.15 3.61
C PHE A 24 -3.85 20.75 4.68
N GLN A 25 -4.21 21.91 5.22
CA GLN A 25 -3.39 22.60 6.22
C GLN A 25 -3.34 21.84 7.57
N ALA A 26 -4.33 20.99 7.86
CA ALA A 26 -4.36 20.17 9.07
C ALA A 26 -3.60 18.83 8.92
N LEU A 27 -3.36 18.38 7.69
CA LEU A 27 -2.75 17.08 7.38
C LEU A 27 -1.20 16.99 7.42
N PRO A 28 -0.38 18.07 7.45
CA PRO A 28 1.07 17.91 7.28
C PRO A 28 1.76 17.23 8.46
N TYR A 29 1.24 17.40 9.68
CA TYR A 29 1.81 16.74 10.87
C TYR A 29 1.64 15.22 10.83
N VAL A 30 0.47 14.75 10.40
CA VAL A 30 0.18 13.32 10.23
C VAL A 30 0.96 12.74 9.06
N ALA A 31 1.02 13.47 7.95
CA ALA A 31 1.80 13.08 6.78
C ALA A 31 3.29 12.92 7.14
N LEU A 32 3.85 13.77 7.99
CA LEU A 32 5.22 13.62 8.50
C LEU A 32 5.41 12.33 9.31
N LEU A 33 4.45 11.98 10.18
CA LEU A 33 4.50 10.73 10.94
C LEU A 33 4.41 9.49 10.02
N ILE A 34 3.54 9.53 9.02
CA ILE A 34 3.42 8.47 8.01
C ILE A 34 4.73 8.34 7.22
N VAL A 35 5.30 9.44 6.72
CA VAL A 35 6.57 9.41 5.97
C VAL A 35 7.72 8.87 6.83
N MET A 36 7.76 9.23 8.11
CA MET A 36 8.77 8.71 9.04
C MET A 36 8.61 7.20 9.28
N LEU A 37 7.37 6.71 9.45
CA LEU A 37 7.08 5.29 9.58
C LEU A 37 7.55 4.52 8.33
N PHE A 38 7.22 5.04 7.16
CA PHE A 38 7.65 4.47 5.88
C PHE A 38 9.15 4.40 5.73
N PHE A 39 9.87 5.43 6.18
CA PHE A 39 11.33 5.45 6.13
C PHE A 39 11.93 4.30 6.97
N ILE A 40 11.47 4.13 8.22
CA ILE A 40 11.95 3.08 9.11
C ILE A 40 11.66 1.70 8.50
N TYR A 41 10.42 1.48 8.06
CA TYR A 41 10.02 0.20 7.47
C TYR A 41 10.74 -0.07 6.15
N ALA A 42 10.92 0.91 5.26
CA ALA A 42 11.66 0.72 4.00
C ALA A 42 13.11 0.30 4.25
N VAL A 43 13.80 0.89 5.24
CA VAL A 43 15.16 0.47 5.61
C VAL A 43 15.17 -0.96 6.15
N ILE A 44 14.24 -1.31 7.04
CA ILE A 44 14.14 -2.68 7.56
C ILE A 44 13.84 -3.69 6.42
N GLY A 45 12.92 -3.36 5.52
CA GLY A 45 12.54 -4.20 4.39
C GLY A 45 13.69 -4.43 3.40
N MET A 46 14.51 -3.43 3.12
CA MET A 46 15.72 -3.61 2.31
C MET A 46 16.73 -4.55 2.98
N GLN A 47 16.87 -4.48 4.30
CA GLN A 47 17.82 -5.34 5.04
C GLN A 47 17.34 -6.79 5.16
N LEU A 48 16.03 -7.02 5.22
CA LEU A 48 15.44 -8.37 5.36
C LEU A 48 15.18 -9.03 4.00
N PHE A 49 14.67 -8.29 3.02
CA PHE A 49 14.14 -8.83 1.76
C PHE A 49 14.88 -8.33 0.52
N GLY A 50 15.98 -7.58 0.69
CA GLY A 50 16.74 -7.02 -0.44
C GLY A 50 17.47 -8.06 -1.31
N LYS A 51 17.58 -9.30 -0.86
CA LYS A 51 18.27 -10.40 -1.57
C LYS A 51 17.33 -11.37 -2.31
N ILE A 52 16.01 -11.17 -2.25
CA ILE A 52 15.04 -12.07 -2.89
C ILE A 52 15.19 -12.01 -4.43
N SER A 53 15.15 -13.18 -5.08
CA SER A 53 15.20 -13.30 -6.54
C SER A 53 13.93 -12.76 -7.19
N LEU A 54 14.11 -12.04 -8.30
CA LEU A 54 13.04 -11.46 -9.12
C LEU A 54 12.65 -12.38 -10.30
N GLU A 55 13.23 -13.58 -10.38
CA GLU A 55 13.11 -14.47 -11.55
C GLU A 55 11.95 -15.48 -11.41
N ASN A 56 11.19 -15.43 -10.31
CA ASN A 56 10.07 -16.34 -10.07
C ASN A 56 8.78 -15.78 -10.70
N GLU A 57 8.29 -16.42 -11.79
CA GLU A 57 7.09 -16.02 -12.53
C GLU A 57 5.80 -16.07 -11.68
N ASP A 58 5.77 -16.88 -10.62
CA ASP A 58 4.60 -17.07 -9.76
C ASP A 58 4.58 -16.17 -8.50
N SER A 59 5.60 -15.30 -8.32
CA SER A 59 5.74 -14.44 -7.15
C SER A 59 5.33 -12.99 -7.43
N ALA A 60 4.82 -12.28 -6.42
CA ALA A 60 4.46 -10.86 -6.57
C ALA A 60 5.67 -9.91 -6.54
N ILE A 61 6.87 -10.47 -6.34
CA ILE A 61 8.14 -9.75 -6.32
C ILE A 61 8.78 -9.83 -7.71
N ASP A 62 8.65 -8.75 -8.46
CA ASP A 62 9.14 -8.61 -9.83
C ASP A 62 10.10 -7.41 -9.94
N ARG A 63 10.70 -7.19 -11.11
CA ARG A 63 11.56 -6.04 -11.44
C ARG A 63 10.91 -4.69 -11.13
N ASN A 64 9.58 -4.65 -11.14
CA ASN A 64 8.79 -3.46 -10.84
C ASN A 64 8.40 -3.34 -9.35
N ASN A 65 8.39 -4.43 -8.59
CA ASN A 65 7.99 -4.48 -7.19
C ASN A 65 9.03 -5.27 -6.37
N ASN A 66 10.07 -4.58 -5.88
CA ASN A 66 11.15 -5.22 -5.13
C ASN A 66 11.67 -4.35 -3.98
N PHE A 67 12.47 -4.99 -3.12
CA PHE A 67 13.11 -4.37 -1.95
C PHE A 67 14.62 -4.14 -2.16
N GLN A 68 15.12 -4.16 -3.41
CA GLN A 68 16.55 -3.98 -3.68
C GLN A 68 17.01 -2.53 -3.52
N THR A 69 16.11 -1.57 -3.72
CA THR A 69 16.43 -0.13 -3.60
C THR A 69 15.41 0.59 -2.75
N PHE A 70 15.84 1.69 -2.11
CA PHE A 70 15.01 2.47 -1.20
C PHE A 70 13.71 2.98 -1.86
N PRO A 71 13.74 3.60 -3.06
CA PRO A 71 12.52 4.08 -3.70
C PRO A 71 11.55 2.95 -4.04
N GLN A 72 12.05 1.80 -4.46
CA GLN A 72 11.22 0.64 -4.77
C GLN A 72 10.58 0.06 -3.51
N ALA A 73 11.35 -0.08 -2.43
CA ALA A 73 10.82 -0.51 -1.13
C ALA A 73 9.71 0.41 -0.61
N VAL A 74 9.87 1.73 -0.79
CA VAL A 74 8.84 2.72 -0.45
C VAL A 74 7.60 2.55 -1.34
N LEU A 75 7.74 2.33 -2.64
CA LEU A 75 6.60 2.08 -3.55
C LEU A 75 5.84 0.80 -3.18
N VAL A 76 6.56 -0.25 -2.82
CA VAL A 76 5.97 -1.51 -2.35
C VAL A 76 5.20 -1.29 -1.04
N LEU A 77 5.71 -0.47 -0.11
CA LEU A 77 5.02 -0.10 1.14
C LEU A 77 3.89 0.93 0.96
N PHE A 78 3.95 1.73 -0.10
CA PHE A 78 2.91 2.71 -0.43
C PHE A 78 1.67 2.04 -1.02
N SER A 79 1.87 0.98 -1.79
CA SER A 79 0.81 0.17 -2.41
C SER A 79 -0.30 -0.31 -1.45
N PRO A 80 -0.01 -0.81 -0.22
CA PRO A 80 -1.04 -1.10 0.78
C PRO A 80 -1.60 0.15 1.45
N THR A 81 -0.78 1.18 1.64
CA THR A 81 -1.14 2.37 2.43
C THR A 81 -2.12 3.29 1.70
N GLU A 82 -1.99 3.46 0.38
CA GLU A 82 -2.91 4.27 -0.40
C GLU A 82 -4.37 3.80 -0.23
N ARG A 83 -4.60 2.49 -0.05
CA ARG A 83 -5.94 1.95 0.20
C ARG A 83 -6.42 2.08 1.65
N VAL A 84 -5.51 2.15 2.63
CA VAL A 84 -5.83 2.43 4.04
C VAL A 84 -6.12 3.91 4.26
N VAL A 85 -5.38 4.79 3.55
CA VAL A 85 -5.47 6.25 3.65
C VAL A 85 -6.57 6.84 2.77
N LEU A 86 -6.75 6.35 1.53
CA LEU A 86 -7.72 6.90 0.56
C LEU A 86 -9.09 6.24 0.56
N ARG A 87 -9.32 5.15 1.33
CA ARG A 87 -10.69 4.70 1.56
C ARG A 87 -11.31 5.58 2.63
N PRO A 88 -12.23 6.51 2.26
CA PRO A 88 -12.99 7.20 3.27
C PRO A 88 -13.86 6.16 3.98
N VAL A 89 -14.19 6.44 5.22
CA VAL A 89 -15.13 5.72 6.10
C VAL A 89 -16.50 5.42 5.42
N THR A 90 -16.76 5.93 4.22
CA THR A 90 -17.95 5.66 3.40
C THR A 90 -18.02 4.26 2.78
N ALA A 91 -16.90 3.54 2.65
CA ALA A 91 -16.94 2.18 2.09
C ALA A 91 -17.76 1.21 2.96
N SER A 92 -17.82 1.39 4.28
CA SER A 92 -18.67 0.55 5.15
C SER A 92 -20.17 0.72 4.88
N VAL A 93 -20.61 1.90 4.45
CA VAL A 93 -22.02 2.19 4.14
C VAL A 93 -22.38 1.71 2.72
N GLU A 94 -21.45 1.80 1.77
CA GLU A 94 -21.64 1.26 0.41
C GLU A 94 -21.68 -0.29 0.38
N TRP A 95 -20.92 -0.98 1.25
CA TRP A 95 -20.95 -2.46 1.34
C TRP A 95 -22.30 -3.03 1.79
N HIS A 96 -23.12 -2.27 2.52
CA HIS A 96 -24.46 -2.72 2.92
C HIS A 96 -25.51 -2.48 1.83
N ILE A 97 -25.39 -1.39 1.05
CA ILE A 97 -26.31 -1.07 -0.05
C ILE A 97 -26.01 -1.93 -1.29
N ALA A 98 -24.74 -2.25 -1.57
CA ALA A 98 -24.33 -3.09 -2.70
C ALA A 98 -24.69 -4.60 -2.54
N ARG A 99 -25.28 -5.00 -1.41
CA ARG A 99 -25.63 -6.41 -1.13
C ARG A 99 -26.98 -6.84 -1.75
N GLN A 100 -27.75 -5.93 -2.36
CA GLN A 100 -29.11 -6.25 -2.84
C GLN A 100 -29.31 -6.32 -4.35
N HIS A 101 -28.39 -5.84 -5.21
CA HIS A 101 -28.64 -5.88 -6.66
C HIS A 101 -27.47 -6.42 -7.49
N THR A 102 -27.72 -7.63 -8.02
CA THR A 102 -27.38 -8.13 -9.37
C THR A 102 -25.93 -8.50 -9.71
N SER A 103 -25.67 -9.82 -9.73
CA SER A 103 -25.31 -10.65 -10.93
C SER A 103 -24.25 -11.74 -10.63
N PRO A 104 -24.44 -13.01 -11.07
CA PRO A 104 -23.61 -14.16 -10.68
C PRO A 104 -22.35 -14.37 -11.53
N SER A 105 -21.98 -13.46 -12.42
CA SER A 105 -20.72 -13.54 -13.15
C SER A 105 -19.60 -12.93 -12.31
N GLY A 106 -18.83 -13.80 -11.64
CA GLY A 106 -17.72 -13.53 -10.71
C GLY A 106 -16.54 -12.69 -11.24
N VAL A 107 -16.73 -11.91 -12.30
CA VAL A 107 -15.76 -11.00 -12.89
C VAL A 107 -15.56 -9.75 -12.00
N CYS A 108 -16.60 -9.28 -11.29
CA CYS A 108 -16.49 -8.14 -10.37
C CYS A 108 -15.76 -8.47 -9.04
N ARG A 109 -15.51 -9.77 -8.74
CA ARG A 109 -14.78 -10.17 -7.52
C ARG A 109 -13.27 -10.00 -7.63
N ARG A 110 -12.70 -9.94 -8.85
CA ARG A 110 -11.26 -9.68 -9.04
C ARG A 110 -10.86 -8.22 -8.72
N SER A 111 -11.83 -7.31 -8.58
CA SER A 111 -11.61 -5.97 -8.00
C SER A 111 -11.88 -5.90 -6.49
N ALA A 112 -12.49 -6.94 -5.90
CA ALA A 112 -12.88 -6.95 -4.48
C ALA A 112 -11.78 -7.49 -3.56
N THR A 113 -10.82 -8.25 -4.08
CA THR A 113 -9.59 -8.69 -3.36
C THR A 113 -8.33 -8.44 -4.20
N GLY A 114 -8.22 -7.28 -4.87
CA GLY A 114 -6.97 -6.85 -5.52
C GLY A 114 -5.86 -6.55 -4.50
N GLU A 115 -5.47 -7.55 -3.72
CA GLU A 115 -4.59 -7.51 -2.57
C GLU A 115 -3.18 -7.96 -2.95
N SER A 116 -2.47 -7.16 -3.76
CA SER A 116 -1.05 -7.45 -4.03
C SER A 116 -0.20 -7.46 -2.76
N TRP A 117 -0.65 -6.83 -1.67
CA TRP A 117 0.07 -6.84 -0.39
C TRP A 117 0.10 -8.22 0.29
N GLN A 118 -0.96 -9.02 0.15
CA GLN A 118 -0.98 -10.40 0.67
C GLN A 118 -0.01 -11.27 -0.12
N GLU A 119 0.00 -11.12 -1.44
CA GLU A 119 0.91 -11.85 -2.32
C GLU A 119 2.37 -11.43 -2.09
N ILE A 120 2.65 -10.13 -1.94
CA ILE A 120 3.97 -9.61 -1.55
C ILE A 120 4.42 -10.21 -0.21
N MET A 121 3.52 -10.27 0.79
CA MET A 121 3.83 -10.88 2.08
C MET A 121 4.15 -12.38 1.93
N LEU A 122 3.37 -13.12 1.14
CA LEU A 122 3.59 -14.54 0.89
C LEU A 122 4.91 -14.79 0.16
N SER A 123 5.27 -13.93 -0.80
CA SER A 123 6.55 -13.97 -1.53
C SER A 123 7.76 -13.59 -0.67
N CYS A 124 7.56 -13.04 0.53
CA CYS A 124 8.62 -12.76 1.50
C CYS A 124 8.68 -13.79 2.64
N LEU A 125 7.71 -14.71 2.73
CA LEU A 125 7.68 -15.74 3.76
C LEU A 125 8.74 -16.82 3.49
N ASN A 126 9.21 -17.49 4.54
CA ASN A 126 10.13 -18.61 4.42
C ASN A 126 9.42 -19.85 3.84
N THR A 127 9.27 -19.86 2.52
CA THR A 127 8.67 -20.95 1.75
C THR A 127 9.69 -21.44 0.72
N GLU A 128 9.66 -22.73 0.37
CA GLU A 128 10.67 -23.38 -0.49
C GLU A 128 10.74 -22.83 -1.94
N ASP A 129 9.73 -22.08 -2.36
CA ASP A 129 9.62 -21.38 -3.64
C ASP A 129 10.38 -20.04 -3.67
N VAL A 130 10.71 -19.46 -2.51
CA VAL A 130 11.37 -18.14 -2.42
C VAL A 130 12.89 -18.29 -2.52
N ARG A 131 13.42 -18.12 -3.73
CA ARG A 131 14.87 -18.20 -4.02
C ARG A 131 15.60 -16.87 -3.82
N CYS A 132 16.86 -16.95 -3.42
CA CYS A 132 17.77 -15.81 -3.39
C CYS A 132 18.23 -15.43 -4.80
N ASP A 133 18.53 -14.15 -5.04
CA ASP A 133 19.13 -13.71 -6.29
C ASP A 133 20.51 -14.39 -6.50
N LYS A 134 20.81 -14.83 -7.72
CA LYS A 134 22.04 -15.56 -8.07
C LYS A 134 23.31 -14.69 -7.87
N ALA A 135 23.14 -13.38 -7.86
CA ALA A 135 24.22 -12.43 -7.57
C ALA A 135 24.55 -12.31 -6.07
N SER A 136 23.76 -12.92 -5.18
CA SER A 136 24.01 -12.91 -3.74
C SER A 136 24.95 -14.05 -3.31
N GLU A 137 25.80 -13.79 -2.31
CA GLU A 137 26.80 -14.75 -1.82
C GLU A 137 26.20 -16.04 -1.23
N GLU A 138 24.89 -16.03 -0.93
CA GLU A 138 24.15 -17.15 -0.34
C GLU A 138 23.71 -18.22 -1.37
N GLY A 139 23.77 -17.93 -2.67
CA GLY A 139 23.45 -18.90 -3.73
C GLY A 139 22.07 -19.57 -3.58
N ASP A 140 21.93 -20.75 -4.18
CA ASP A 140 20.67 -21.53 -4.27
C ASP A 140 20.46 -22.46 -3.04
N GLN A 141 21.22 -22.25 -1.97
CA GLN A 141 21.37 -23.20 -0.86
C GLN A 141 20.27 -23.12 0.20
N ALA A 142 19.56 -21.99 0.30
CA ALA A 142 18.50 -21.78 1.29
C ALA A 142 17.40 -20.85 0.75
N PRO A 143 16.13 -21.02 1.19
CA PRO A 143 15.08 -20.06 0.92
C PRO A 143 15.45 -18.70 1.53
N CYS A 144 15.35 -17.63 0.74
CA CYS A 144 15.68 -16.26 1.18
C CYS A 144 14.56 -15.61 2.01
N GLY A 145 13.40 -16.26 2.09
CA GLY A 145 12.26 -15.77 2.86
C GLY A 145 12.48 -15.84 4.37
N SER A 146 11.73 -15.03 5.13
CA SER A 146 11.81 -15.01 6.59
C SER A 146 10.41 -15.06 7.22
N ASP A 147 10.25 -15.84 8.28
CA ASP A 147 9.01 -15.87 9.07
C ASP A 147 8.71 -14.51 9.75
N VAL A 148 9.75 -13.67 9.90
CA VAL A 148 9.63 -12.31 10.40
C VAL A 148 8.85 -11.41 9.42
N ALA A 149 8.73 -11.79 8.15
CA ALA A 149 7.94 -11.06 7.15
C ALA A 149 6.49 -10.86 7.59
N LEU A 150 5.87 -11.90 8.16
CA LEU A 150 4.48 -11.83 8.62
C LEU A 150 4.31 -10.78 9.72
N ILE A 151 5.21 -10.77 10.70
CA ILE A 151 5.19 -9.78 11.80
C ILE A 151 5.46 -8.37 11.25
N TYR A 152 6.39 -8.23 10.31
CA TYR A 152 6.72 -6.97 9.66
C TYR A 152 5.52 -6.36 8.93
N PHE A 153 4.86 -7.10 8.04
CA PHE A 153 3.72 -6.58 7.25
C PHE A 153 2.48 -6.34 8.12
N ILE A 154 2.18 -7.23 9.07
CA ILE A 154 1.02 -7.06 9.97
C ILE A 154 1.22 -5.86 10.90
N SER A 155 2.42 -5.69 11.48
CA SER A 155 2.70 -4.53 12.34
C SER A 155 2.60 -3.22 11.57
N PHE A 156 3.13 -3.16 10.35
CA PHE A 156 3.01 -1.99 9.47
C PHE A 156 1.54 -1.65 9.20
N TYR A 157 0.73 -2.65 8.84
CA TYR A 157 -0.69 -2.47 8.55
C TYR A 157 -1.47 -1.92 9.76
N ILE A 158 -1.22 -2.46 10.96
CA ILE A 158 -1.87 -2.01 12.20
C ILE A 158 -1.46 -0.56 12.52
N LEU A 159 -0.17 -0.25 12.46
CA LEU A 159 0.35 1.10 12.75
C LEU A 159 -0.17 2.14 11.76
N CYS A 160 -0.16 1.84 10.46
CA CYS A 160 -0.76 2.71 9.44
C CYS A 160 -2.26 2.90 9.66
N SER A 161 -2.99 1.83 10.00
CA SER A 161 -4.44 1.91 10.28
C SER A 161 -4.75 2.77 11.51
N PHE A 162 -3.92 2.70 12.55
CA PHE A 162 -4.07 3.53 13.75
C PHE A 162 -3.82 5.02 13.44
N LEU A 163 -2.70 5.33 12.76
CA LEU A 163 -2.34 6.70 12.39
C LEU A 163 -3.38 7.37 11.48
N VAL A 164 -4.07 6.61 10.63
CA VAL A 164 -5.15 7.15 9.79
C VAL A 164 -6.46 7.31 10.58
N ARG A 165 -6.73 6.42 11.54
CA ARG A 165 -7.96 6.45 12.35
C ARG A 165 -7.96 7.56 13.40
N THR A 166 -6.81 7.93 13.96
CA THR A 166 -6.71 8.99 15.00
C THR A 166 -7.07 10.39 14.48
N GLU A 167 -7.16 10.55 13.16
CA GLU A 167 -7.51 11.83 12.51
C GLU A 167 -9.01 11.99 12.22
N ALA A 168 -9.82 10.96 12.50
CA ALA A 168 -11.27 11.08 12.42
C ALA A 168 -11.76 11.80 13.70
N PRO A 169 -12.29 13.03 13.60
CA PRO A 169 -12.80 13.75 14.78
C PRO A 169 -13.91 12.93 15.44
N PRO A 170 -13.92 12.76 16.78
CA PRO A 170 -15.08 12.21 17.47
C PRO A 170 -16.25 13.18 17.30
N THR A 171 -17.35 12.70 16.70
CA THR A 171 -18.62 13.43 16.62
C THR A 171 -19.22 13.64 17.99
#